data_AF-A0A6N2NDI0-F1
#
_entry.id   AF-A0A6N2NDI0-F1
#
_cell.length_a   1.000
_cell.length_b   1.000
_cell.length_c   1.000
_cell.angle_alpha   90.00
_cell.angle_beta   90.00
_cell.angle_gamma   90.00
#
_symmetry.space_group_name_H-M   'P 1'
#
loop_
_entity.id
_entity.type
_entity.pdbx_description
1 polymer ?
#
loop_
_entity_poly.entity_id
_entity_poly.type
_entity_poly.pdbx_seq_one_letter_code
_entity_poly.pdbx_strand_id
1 'polypeptide(L)'
;MTHYLMSSMGIQSLRQTGVFLASDYLIQGQLLQLDKEHGTLFAVGTAKGLLFWPKRSLIAGFIHIYKFVDDSKSLELLRKTQVGVPLFLCRFQGRLLTGIGSVLRLYDLGKKRLYIFADDRVPRWLTASYHVDSDTMAGADKFGNVYFMRRGSNWQKVKWEQGKLNGAPNKVGEIVQFHIGDVLNCLQKASIIPGGGECIMHGTVMGSMGALLPFTSRDDVDYFSDLDMHLRQDHRVWKRSYGIQFLTLPLDAQRKNADELDRTPGKILKKHEEIPILPLDEQRRNAQMRETEFLGRYSKKLK
;
A
#
# COMPACT_ATOMS: atom_id res chain seq x y z
N MET A 1 -13.47 5.00 7.33
CA MET A 1 -12.73 5.65 6.21
C MET A 1 -13.67 6.15 5.11
N THR A 2 -14.74 5.42 4.78
CA THR A 2 -15.83 5.86 3.86
C THR A 2 -16.57 7.13 4.32
N HIS A 3 -16.82 7.31 5.62
CA HIS A 3 -17.51 8.51 6.14
C HIS A 3 -16.73 9.82 5.99
N TYR A 4 -15.39 9.79 6.11
CA TYR A 4 -14.56 11.00 6.01
C TYR A 4 -14.41 11.49 4.57
N LEU A 5 -14.35 10.57 3.59
CA LEU A 5 -14.30 10.89 2.16
C LEU A 5 -15.62 11.54 1.69
N MET A 6 -16.77 11.08 2.18
CA MET A 6 -18.09 11.67 1.85
C MET A 6 -18.24 13.11 2.38
N SER A 7 -17.72 13.39 3.57
CA SER A 7 -17.74 14.73 4.18
C SER A 7 -16.90 15.75 3.39
N SER A 8 -15.71 15.36 2.92
CA SER A 8 -14.82 16.26 2.15
C SER A 8 -15.36 16.65 0.76
N MET A 9 -16.37 15.94 0.25
CA MET A 9 -16.99 16.17 -1.07
C MET A 9 -18.42 16.74 -0.97
N GLY A 10 -18.85 17.20 0.20
CA GLY A 10 -20.18 17.80 0.39
C GLY A 10 -21.36 16.80 0.40
N ILE A 11 -21.09 15.50 0.42
CA ILE A 11 -22.14 14.46 0.45
C ILE A 11 -22.54 14.24 1.91
N GLN A 12 -23.62 14.91 2.34
CA GLN A 12 -24.00 15.00 3.76
C GLN A 12 -24.41 13.66 4.40
N SER A 13 -24.86 12.66 3.63
CA SER A 13 -25.08 11.27 4.05
C SER A 13 -26.05 10.62 3.05
N LEU A 14 -25.55 9.76 2.15
CA LEU A 14 -26.43 8.89 1.36
C LEU A 14 -26.78 7.65 2.19
N ARG A 15 -28.02 7.56 2.67
CA ARG A 15 -28.57 6.32 3.27
C ARG A 15 -29.50 5.64 2.28
N GLN A 16 -28.93 4.90 1.34
CA GLN A 16 -29.68 4.04 0.44
C GLN A 16 -29.23 2.59 0.66
N THR A 17 -30.17 1.70 0.96
CA THR A 17 -29.91 0.27 1.09
C THR A 17 -30.02 -0.38 -0.28
N GLY A 18 -28.88 -0.70 -0.90
CA GLY A 18 -28.84 -1.56 -2.09
C GLY A 18 -28.89 -3.02 -1.66
N VAL A 19 -29.91 -3.75 -2.08
CA VAL A 19 -29.99 -5.21 -1.86
C VAL A 19 -29.30 -5.92 -3.01
N PHE A 20 -28.19 -6.59 -2.73
CA PHE A 20 -27.57 -7.54 -3.66
C PHE A 20 -28.27 -8.89 -3.55
N LEU A 21 -28.31 -9.67 -4.63
CA LEU A 21 -28.89 -11.02 -4.60
C LEU A 21 -28.13 -11.89 -3.59
N ALA A 22 -28.80 -12.87 -2.97
CA ALA A 22 -28.28 -13.67 -1.86
C ALA A 22 -26.95 -14.43 -2.12
N SER A 23 -26.46 -14.48 -3.36
CA SER A 23 -25.19 -15.11 -3.76
C SER A 23 -24.10 -14.13 -4.19
N ASP A 24 -24.38 -12.82 -4.13
CA ASP A 24 -23.47 -11.75 -4.53
C ASP A 24 -22.83 -11.12 -3.28
N TYR A 25 -21.50 -11.23 -3.18
CA TYR A 25 -20.70 -10.63 -2.13
C TYR A 25 -20.15 -9.28 -2.57
N LEU A 26 -20.33 -8.26 -1.73
CA LEU A 26 -19.66 -6.97 -1.85
C LEU A 26 -18.20 -7.13 -1.40
N ILE A 27 -17.24 -6.84 -2.28
CA ILE A 27 -15.81 -6.95 -1.96
C ILE A 27 -15.26 -5.59 -1.57
N GLN A 28 -15.45 -4.58 -2.42
CA GLN A 28 -14.97 -3.22 -2.15
C GLN A 28 -15.81 -2.18 -2.89
N GLY A 29 -15.94 -0.99 -2.29
CA GLY A 29 -16.52 0.20 -2.92
C GLY A 29 -15.53 1.36 -2.89
N GLN A 30 -15.50 2.17 -3.95
CA GLN A 30 -14.62 3.32 -4.07
C GLN A 30 -15.30 4.45 -4.84
N LEU A 31 -15.20 5.69 -4.33
CA LEU A 31 -15.57 6.89 -5.07
C LEU A 31 -14.50 7.20 -6.11
N LEU A 32 -14.93 7.42 -7.35
CA LEU A 32 -14.06 7.66 -8.49
C LEU A 32 -14.63 8.80 -9.33
N GLN A 33 -13.80 9.77 -9.65
CA GLN A 33 -14.08 10.65 -10.78
C GLN A 33 -13.34 10.07 -11.99
N LEU A 34 -14.05 9.45 -12.93
CA LEU A 34 -13.41 8.87 -14.13
C LEU A 34 -13.44 9.82 -15.33
N ASP A 35 -14.43 10.70 -15.38
CA ASP A 35 -14.63 11.63 -16.49
C ASP A 35 -15.06 12.99 -15.95
N LYS A 36 -14.76 14.06 -16.68
CA LYS A 36 -15.27 15.40 -16.38
C LYS A 36 -16.76 15.53 -16.70
N GLU A 37 -17.25 14.79 -17.70
CA GLU A 37 -18.64 14.87 -18.17
C GLU A 37 -19.66 14.32 -17.16
N HIS A 38 -19.31 13.21 -16.49
CA HIS A 38 -20.25 12.48 -15.63
C HIS A 38 -20.13 12.86 -14.14
N GLY A 39 -19.16 13.71 -13.78
CA GLY A 39 -18.88 14.07 -12.39
C GLY A 39 -18.34 12.91 -11.56
N THR A 40 -18.64 12.90 -10.27
CA THR A 40 -18.24 11.83 -9.35
C THR A 40 -19.07 10.58 -9.60
N LEU A 41 -18.40 9.46 -9.83
CA LEU A 41 -18.98 8.13 -9.97
C LEU A 41 -18.64 7.27 -8.75
N PHE A 42 -19.42 6.23 -8.52
CA PHE A 42 -19.17 5.25 -7.46
C PHE A 42 -18.95 3.87 -8.08
N ALA A 43 -17.76 3.31 -7.87
CA ALA A 43 -17.43 1.97 -8.34
C ALA A 43 -17.58 0.94 -7.22
N VAL A 44 -18.18 -0.19 -7.56
CA VAL A 44 -18.44 -1.27 -6.64
C VAL A 44 -18.00 -2.60 -7.26
N GLY A 45 -17.11 -3.28 -6.57
CA GLY A 45 -16.63 -4.60 -6.91
C GLY A 45 -17.45 -5.66 -6.20
N THR A 46 -18.04 -6.59 -6.95
CA THR A 46 -18.80 -7.71 -6.39
C THR A 46 -18.30 -9.05 -6.94
N ALA A 47 -18.57 -10.11 -6.20
CA ALA A 47 -18.28 -11.48 -6.60
C ALA A 47 -19.50 -12.38 -6.35
N LYS A 48 -19.88 -13.18 -7.33
CA LYS A 48 -21.00 -14.10 -7.27
C LYS A 48 -20.51 -15.54 -7.05
N GLY A 49 -21.10 -16.22 -6.07
CA GLY A 49 -20.82 -17.62 -5.76
C GLY A 49 -19.34 -17.89 -5.49
N LEU A 50 -18.71 -16.99 -4.72
CA LEU A 50 -17.32 -17.14 -4.31
C LEU A 50 -17.26 -18.14 -3.14
N LEU A 51 -16.70 -19.32 -3.41
CA LEU A 51 -16.36 -20.29 -2.36
C LEU A 51 -14.85 -20.28 -2.17
N PHE A 52 -14.40 -20.23 -0.92
CA PHE A 52 -12.98 -20.25 -0.58
C PHE A 52 -12.46 -21.67 -0.33
N TRP A 53 -13.27 -22.50 0.32
CA TRP A 53 -12.95 -23.84 0.78
C TRP A 53 -14.18 -24.75 0.57
N PRO A 54 -14.06 -26.05 0.26
CA PRO A 54 -12.85 -26.88 0.09
C PRO A 54 -12.10 -26.67 -1.22
N LYS A 55 -12.80 -26.26 -2.28
CA LYS A 55 -12.20 -25.87 -3.56
C LYS A 55 -12.60 -24.44 -3.86
N ARG A 56 -11.61 -23.59 -4.11
CA ARG A 56 -11.87 -22.22 -4.52
C ARG A 56 -12.67 -22.24 -5.82
N SER A 57 -13.87 -21.69 -5.80
CA SER A 57 -14.72 -21.53 -6.98
C SER A 57 -15.30 -20.12 -7.03
N LEU A 58 -15.58 -19.67 -8.23
CA LEU A 58 -16.17 -18.37 -8.51
C LEU A 58 -17.11 -18.55 -9.70
N ILE A 59 -18.34 -18.07 -9.58
CA ILE A 59 -19.26 -18.03 -10.72
C ILE A 59 -18.90 -16.84 -11.61
N ALA A 60 -18.85 -15.63 -11.06
CA ALA A 60 -18.44 -14.43 -11.79
C ALA A 60 -18.05 -13.30 -10.84
N GLY A 61 -17.14 -12.41 -11.27
CA GLY A 61 -16.93 -11.11 -10.65
C GLY A 61 -17.56 -10.00 -11.48
N PHE A 62 -17.92 -8.89 -10.85
CA PHE A 62 -18.46 -7.72 -11.54
C PHE A 62 -17.89 -6.44 -10.97
N ILE A 63 -17.67 -5.46 -11.85
CA ILE A 63 -17.50 -4.06 -11.47
C ILE A 63 -18.74 -3.31 -11.93
N HIS A 64 -19.43 -2.73 -10.96
CA HIS A 64 -20.59 -1.88 -11.15
C HIS A 64 -20.16 -0.43 -11.00
N ILE A 65 -20.56 0.42 -11.95
CA ILE A 65 -20.34 1.85 -11.90
C ILE A 65 -21.69 2.53 -11.74
N TYR A 66 -21.84 3.29 -10.66
CA TYR A 66 -23.02 4.06 -10.34
C TYR A 66 -22.76 5.56 -10.52
N LYS A 67 -23.81 6.29 -10.87
CA LYS A 67 -23.84 7.76 -10.89
C LYS A 67 -24.70 8.25 -9.74
N PHE A 68 -24.29 9.34 -9.13
CA PHE A 68 -25.14 10.07 -8.19
C PHE A 68 -26.20 10.86 -8.95
N VAL A 69 -27.45 10.67 -8.57
CA VAL A 69 -28.63 11.37 -9.10
C VAL A 69 -29.35 12.06 -7.93
N ASP A 70 -30.21 13.04 -8.23
CA ASP A 70 -31.02 13.79 -7.25
C ASP A 70 -30.17 14.43 -6.12
N ASP A 71 -29.18 15.25 -6.48
CA ASP A 71 -28.25 15.88 -5.52
C ASP A 71 -27.55 14.87 -4.59
N SER A 72 -27.14 13.73 -5.15
CA SER A 72 -26.49 12.64 -4.42
C SER A 72 -27.39 11.96 -3.37
N LYS A 73 -28.70 11.91 -3.63
CA LYS A 73 -29.67 11.14 -2.82
C LYS A 73 -29.97 9.76 -3.36
N SER A 74 -29.70 9.50 -4.64
CA SER A 74 -29.94 8.22 -5.29
C SER A 74 -28.73 7.78 -6.12
N LEU A 75 -28.53 6.46 -6.23
CA LEU A 75 -27.52 5.84 -7.09
C LEU A 75 -28.19 5.15 -8.28
N GLU A 76 -27.83 5.57 -9.49
CA GLU A 76 -28.25 4.93 -10.73
C GLU A 76 -27.12 4.09 -11.32
N LEU A 77 -27.40 2.84 -11.70
CA LEU A 77 -26.40 1.97 -12.31
C LEU A 77 -26.13 2.41 -13.76
N LEU A 78 -24.93 2.94 -14.02
CA LEU A 78 -24.50 3.28 -15.38
C LEU A 78 -23.98 2.06 -16.14
N ARG A 79 -23.13 1.25 -15.49
CA ARG A 79 -22.40 0.17 -16.17
C ARG A 79 -22.20 -1.02 -15.27
N LYS A 80 -22.30 -2.21 -15.87
CA LYS A 80 -21.92 -3.48 -15.27
C LYS A 80 -20.93 -4.17 -16.20
N THR A 81 -19.72 -4.41 -15.71
CA THR A 81 -18.67 -5.11 -16.47
C THR A 81 -18.33 -6.40 -15.75
N GLN A 82 -18.46 -7.54 -16.45
CA GLN A 82 -18.06 -8.84 -15.91
C GLN A 82 -16.53 -8.95 -15.93
N VAL A 83 -15.97 -9.35 -14.79
CA VAL A 83 -14.53 -9.51 -14.54
C VAL A 83 -14.29 -10.73 -13.64
N GLY A 84 -13.02 -11.03 -13.31
CA GLY A 84 -12.73 -11.90 -12.16
C GLY A 84 -13.01 -11.18 -10.83
N VAL A 85 -12.68 -11.76 -9.68
CA VAL A 85 -12.90 -11.10 -8.37
C VAL A 85 -12.10 -9.79 -8.28
N PRO A 86 -12.76 -8.62 -8.24
CA PRO A 86 -12.08 -7.34 -8.04
C PRO A 86 -11.77 -7.20 -6.55
N LEU A 87 -10.53 -7.51 -6.16
CA LEU A 87 -10.12 -7.48 -4.75
C LEU A 87 -10.00 -6.06 -4.21
N PHE A 88 -9.74 -5.09 -5.09
CA PHE A 88 -9.70 -3.68 -4.71
C PHE A 88 -10.04 -2.75 -5.87
N LEU A 89 -10.37 -1.52 -5.52
CA LEU A 89 -10.70 -0.43 -6.43
C LEU A 89 -10.04 0.86 -5.95
N CYS A 90 -9.29 1.51 -6.82
CA CYS A 90 -8.61 2.77 -6.53
C CYS A 90 -8.70 3.70 -7.74
N ARG A 91 -8.76 5.01 -7.51
CA ARG A 91 -8.65 6.01 -8.59
C ARG A 91 -7.18 6.17 -8.94
N PHE A 92 -6.85 6.09 -10.22
CA PHE A 92 -5.51 6.38 -10.72
C PHE A 92 -5.62 7.13 -12.06
N GLN A 93 -5.23 8.42 -12.07
CA GLN A 93 -5.32 9.29 -13.26
C GLN A 93 -6.69 9.34 -13.96
N GLY A 94 -7.79 9.44 -13.21
CA GLY A 94 -9.13 9.40 -13.83
C GLY A 94 -9.48 8.05 -14.45
N ARG A 95 -8.71 7.01 -14.17
CA ARG A 95 -9.01 5.63 -14.52
C ARG A 95 -9.21 4.80 -13.24
N LEU A 96 -9.84 3.65 -13.39
CA LEU A 96 -10.12 2.73 -12.30
C LEU A 96 -9.03 1.66 -12.23
N LEU A 97 -8.20 1.74 -11.19
CA LEU A 97 -7.21 0.71 -10.91
C LEU A 97 -7.85 -0.38 -10.04
N THR A 98 -7.73 -1.63 -10.47
CA THR A 98 -8.25 -2.78 -9.74
C THR A 98 -7.31 -3.95 -9.87
N GLY A 99 -7.29 -4.84 -8.88
CA GLY A 99 -6.60 -6.12 -9.02
C GLY A 99 -7.61 -7.23 -9.07
N ILE A 100 -7.44 -8.02 -10.11
CA ILE A 100 -8.28 -9.15 -10.42
C ILE A 100 -7.41 -10.39 -10.29
N GLY A 101 -7.60 -11.14 -9.21
CA GLY A 101 -6.74 -12.25 -8.86
C GLY A 101 -5.31 -11.79 -8.54
N SER A 102 -4.34 -12.26 -9.34
CA SER A 102 -2.94 -11.88 -9.23
C SER A 102 -2.52 -10.79 -10.22
N VAL A 103 -3.46 -10.14 -10.93
CA VAL A 103 -3.10 -9.15 -11.96
C VAL A 103 -3.70 -7.81 -11.62
N LEU A 104 -2.86 -6.79 -11.52
CA LEU A 104 -3.28 -5.40 -11.47
C LEU A 104 -3.67 -4.92 -12.87
N ARG A 105 -4.82 -4.28 -12.97
CA ARG A 105 -5.37 -3.75 -14.22
C ARG A 105 -5.90 -2.33 -14.02
N LEU A 106 -5.56 -1.47 -14.97
CA LEU A 106 -6.11 -0.13 -15.07
C LEU A 106 -7.23 -0.15 -16.12
N TYR A 107 -8.43 0.19 -15.69
CA TYR A 107 -9.63 0.26 -16.50
C TYR A 107 -9.98 1.69 -16.84
N ASP A 108 -10.40 1.90 -18.07
CA ASP A 108 -10.93 3.18 -18.52
C ASP A 108 -12.42 3.03 -18.87
N LEU A 109 -13.14 4.15 -18.77
CA LEU A 109 -14.59 4.19 -18.93
C LEU A 109 -14.95 4.14 -20.41
N GLY A 110 -15.35 2.95 -20.89
CA GLY A 110 -15.86 2.78 -22.24
C GLY A 110 -17.35 3.11 -22.36
N LYS A 111 -17.86 3.18 -23.61
CA LYS A 111 -19.27 3.54 -23.90
C LYS A 111 -20.33 2.56 -23.38
N LYS A 112 -19.98 1.29 -23.19
CA LYS A 112 -20.90 0.23 -22.69
C LYS A 112 -20.34 -0.52 -21.49
N ARG A 113 -19.03 -0.79 -21.51
CA ARG A 113 -18.29 -1.55 -20.51
C ARG A 113 -16.94 -0.89 -20.24
N LEU A 114 -16.34 -1.22 -19.11
CA LEU A 114 -14.95 -0.85 -18.82
C LEU A 114 -14.03 -1.63 -19.77
N TYR A 115 -12.97 -0.98 -20.25
CA TYR A 115 -11.95 -1.63 -21.06
C TYR A 115 -10.60 -1.59 -20.35
N ILE A 116 -9.79 -2.63 -20.53
CA ILE A 116 -8.47 -2.73 -19.90
C ILE A 116 -7.53 -1.81 -20.70
N PHE A 117 -7.05 -0.76 -20.04
CA PHE A 117 -6.14 0.23 -20.61
C PHE A 117 -4.67 -0.18 -20.40
N ALA A 118 -4.34 -0.62 -19.18
CA ALA A 118 -3.01 -1.08 -18.81
C ALA A 118 -3.09 -2.23 -17.80
N ASP A 119 -2.02 -3.00 -17.69
CA ASP A 119 -1.86 -4.04 -16.69
C ASP A 119 -0.39 -4.16 -16.23
N ASP A 120 -0.18 -4.87 -15.14
CA ASP A 120 1.15 -5.16 -14.62
C ASP A 120 1.83 -6.29 -15.42
N ARG A 121 3.15 -6.24 -15.48
CA ARG A 121 4.00 -7.28 -16.09
C ARG A 121 4.14 -8.48 -15.16
N VAL A 122 4.13 -8.24 -13.86
CA VAL A 122 4.38 -9.25 -12.83
C VAL A 122 3.05 -9.59 -12.13
N PRO A 123 2.76 -10.88 -11.89
CA PRO A 123 1.60 -11.24 -11.10
C PRO A 123 1.81 -10.89 -9.61
N ARG A 124 0.90 -10.10 -9.04
CA ARG A 124 0.89 -9.63 -7.66
C ARG A 124 -0.49 -9.81 -7.03
N TRP A 125 -0.53 -10.49 -5.89
CA TRP A 125 -1.77 -10.73 -5.14
C TRP A 125 -2.02 -9.58 -4.18
N LEU A 126 -2.55 -8.48 -4.70
CA LEU A 126 -2.68 -7.26 -3.91
C LEU A 126 -3.55 -7.46 -2.66
N THR A 127 -3.09 -6.90 -1.56
CA THR A 127 -3.83 -6.81 -0.29
C THR A 127 -4.15 -5.37 0.09
N ALA A 128 -3.27 -4.42 -0.24
CA ALA A 128 -3.47 -2.99 -0.01
C ALA A 128 -2.88 -2.16 -1.15
N SER A 129 -3.49 -1.01 -1.45
CA SER A 129 -2.96 -0.02 -2.40
C SER A 129 -3.17 1.39 -1.90
N TYR A 130 -2.29 2.29 -2.32
CA TYR A 130 -2.44 3.72 -2.11
C TYR A 130 -1.94 4.50 -3.34
N HIS A 131 -2.73 5.47 -3.81
CA HIS A 131 -2.34 6.38 -4.88
C HIS A 131 -1.44 7.49 -4.32
N VAL A 132 -0.14 7.41 -4.58
CA VAL A 132 0.88 8.26 -3.95
C VAL A 132 0.90 9.66 -4.57
N ASP A 133 0.97 9.72 -5.89
CA ASP A 133 1.00 10.94 -6.69
C ASP A 133 0.26 10.70 -8.01
N SER A 134 0.26 11.68 -8.93
CA SER A 134 -0.45 11.57 -10.21
C SER A 134 -0.06 10.34 -11.02
N ASP A 135 1.20 9.90 -10.99
CA ASP A 135 1.73 8.87 -11.87
C ASP A 135 2.19 7.62 -11.12
N THR A 136 2.08 7.59 -9.79
CA THR A 136 2.70 6.58 -8.93
C THR A 136 1.71 6.03 -7.92
N MET A 137 1.73 4.71 -7.77
CA MET A 137 0.87 3.97 -6.85
C MET A 137 1.70 2.98 -6.05
N ALA A 138 1.48 2.94 -4.74
CA ALA A 138 2.07 1.97 -3.84
C ALA A 138 1.12 0.79 -3.68
N GLY A 139 1.58 -0.41 -3.95
CA GLY A 139 0.86 -1.65 -3.73
C GLY A 139 1.54 -2.49 -2.66
N ALA A 140 0.77 -3.34 -2.00
CA ALA A 140 1.28 -4.41 -1.16
C ALA A 140 0.62 -5.74 -1.53
N ASP A 141 1.33 -6.84 -1.35
CA ASP A 141 0.84 -8.17 -1.68
C ASP A 141 0.70 -9.12 -0.47
N LYS A 142 0.02 -10.24 -0.70
CA LYS A 142 -0.21 -11.28 0.31
C LYS A 142 1.07 -11.96 0.83
N PHE A 143 2.21 -11.71 0.19
CA PHE A 143 3.50 -12.28 0.58
C PHE A 143 4.32 -11.28 1.41
N GLY A 144 3.74 -10.15 1.78
CA GLY A 144 4.40 -9.13 2.59
C GLY A 144 5.39 -8.28 1.81
N ASN A 145 5.23 -8.20 0.48
CA ASN A 145 5.97 -7.25 -0.33
C ASN A 145 5.21 -5.93 -0.44
N VAL A 146 5.96 -4.83 -0.46
CA VAL A 146 5.49 -3.49 -0.80
C VAL A 146 6.23 -3.03 -2.03
N TYR A 147 5.52 -2.46 -2.98
CA TYR A 147 6.10 -2.08 -4.25
C TYR A 147 5.48 -0.80 -4.77
N PHE A 148 6.25 -0.05 -5.53
CA PHE A 148 5.82 1.19 -6.14
C PHE A 148 5.80 1.00 -7.65
N MET A 149 4.66 1.32 -8.25
CA MET A 149 4.52 1.34 -9.69
C MET A 149 4.28 2.73 -10.18
N ARG A 150 4.89 3.04 -11.32
CA ARG A 150 4.71 4.28 -12.03
C ARG A 150 4.18 4.04 -13.43
N ARG A 151 3.42 5.03 -13.87
CA ARG A 151 2.93 5.14 -15.24
C ARG A 151 4.09 5.17 -16.23
N GLY A 152 3.92 4.52 -17.38
CA GLY A 152 4.82 4.73 -18.52
C GLY A 152 4.64 6.12 -19.15
N SER A 153 5.74 6.74 -19.56
CA SER A 153 5.75 8.08 -20.17
C SER A 153 4.86 8.19 -21.42
N ASN A 154 4.82 7.15 -22.25
CA ASN A 154 4.19 7.17 -23.58
C ASN A 154 2.77 6.57 -23.64
N TRP A 155 1.98 6.68 -22.57
CA TRP A 155 0.60 6.18 -22.59
C TRP A 155 -0.34 7.14 -23.34
N GLN A 156 -0.42 7.00 -24.66
CA GLN A 156 -1.46 7.67 -25.46
C GLN A 156 -2.81 6.97 -25.30
N LYS A 157 -3.91 7.60 -25.78
CA LYS A 157 -5.25 6.99 -25.85
C LYS A 157 -5.25 5.89 -26.91
N VAL A 158 -4.69 4.75 -26.54
CA VAL A 158 -4.61 3.57 -27.38
C VAL A 158 -5.93 2.83 -27.29
N LYS A 159 -6.83 3.09 -28.25
CA LYS A 159 -7.99 2.24 -28.49
C LYS A 159 -7.60 1.23 -29.58
N TRP A 160 -7.82 -0.06 -29.30
CA TRP A 160 -7.74 -1.16 -30.27
C TRP A 160 -6.34 -1.60 -30.72
N GLU A 161 -5.26 -1.25 -30.01
CA GLU A 161 -3.96 -1.89 -30.25
C GLU A 161 -3.93 -3.33 -29.74
N GLN A 162 -3.14 -4.16 -30.43
CA GLN A 162 -2.89 -5.53 -30.02
C GLN A 162 -2.20 -5.56 -28.66
N GLY A 163 -2.73 -6.40 -27.76
CA GLY A 163 -2.21 -6.57 -26.42
C GLY A 163 -0.76 -7.03 -26.40
N LYS A 164 0.03 -6.53 -25.44
CA LYS A 164 1.39 -7.00 -25.19
C LYS A 164 1.37 -8.03 -24.06
N LEU A 165 2.23 -9.06 -24.13
CA LEU A 165 2.38 -10.09 -23.09
C LEU A 165 1.04 -10.74 -22.68
N ASN A 166 0.20 -11.11 -23.65
CA ASN A 166 -1.12 -11.71 -23.42
C ASN A 166 -2.06 -10.86 -22.53
N GLY A 167 -1.86 -9.53 -22.52
CA GLY A 167 -2.58 -8.62 -21.65
C GLY A 167 -2.89 -7.29 -22.33
N ALA A 168 -2.91 -6.20 -21.56
CA ALA A 168 -3.16 -4.87 -22.09
C ALA A 168 -1.99 -4.38 -22.99
N PRO A 169 -2.23 -3.42 -23.90
CA PRO A 169 -1.15 -2.84 -24.72
C PRO A 169 -0.16 -2.04 -23.87
N ASN A 170 -0.64 -1.35 -22.84
CA ASN A 170 0.19 -0.56 -21.93
C ASN A 170 0.56 -1.36 -20.68
N LYS A 171 1.81 -1.23 -20.23
CA LYS A 171 2.31 -1.85 -19.00
C LYS A 171 2.72 -0.80 -17.98
N VAL A 172 2.39 -1.04 -16.70
CA VAL A 172 2.96 -0.26 -15.59
C VAL A 172 4.43 -0.62 -15.36
N GLY A 173 5.23 0.38 -15.01
CA GLY A 173 6.62 0.20 -14.61
C GLY A 173 6.73 0.04 -13.11
N GLU A 174 7.52 -0.91 -12.64
CA GLU A 174 7.93 -0.99 -11.25
C GLU A 174 9.10 -0.03 -11.02
N ILE A 175 9.03 0.75 -9.93
CA ILE A 175 10.14 1.59 -9.48
C ILE A 175 11.00 0.81 -8.48
N VAL A 176 10.35 0.25 -7.47
CA VAL A 176 11.03 -0.42 -6.36
C VAL A 176 10.08 -1.38 -5.66
N GLN A 177 10.65 -2.46 -5.10
CA GLN A 177 9.95 -3.41 -4.24
C GLN A 177 10.80 -3.71 -2.99
N PHE A 178 10.09 -3.87 -1.87
CA PHE A 178 10.62 -4.18 -0.55
C PHE A 178 9.86 -5.37 0.02
N HIS A 179 10.53 -6.17 0.84
CA HIS A 179 9.90 -7.23 1.62
C HIS A 179 9.87 -6.83 3.10
N ILE A 180 8.67 -6.64 3.65
CA ILE A 180 8.45 -6.21 5.04
C ILE A 180 8.47 -7.42 5.99
N GLY A 181 8.14 -8.61 5.50
CA GLY A 181 8.12 -9.85 6.30
C GLY A 181 6.77 -10.15 6.96
N ASP A 182 5.76 -9.32 6.74
CA ASP A 182 4.37 -9.56 7.15
C ASP A 182 3.41 -8.99 6.10
N VAL A 183 2.19 -9.52 6.03
CA VAL A 183 1.17 -9.12 5.07
C VAL A 183 0.60 -7.76 5.45
N LEU A 184 0.68 -6.80 4.54
CA LEU A 184 0.07 -5.48 4.74
C LEU A 184 -1.42 -5.53 4.43
N ASN A 185 -2.21 -4.89 5.30
CA ASN A 185 -3.66 -4.75 5.11
C ASN A 185 -4.08 -3.30 4.78
N CYS A 186 -3.24 -2.31 5.05
CA CYS A 186 -3.50 -0.92 4.71
C CYS A 186 -2.22 -0.16 4.35
N LEU A 187 -2.38 0.83 3.48
CA LEU A 187 -1.37 1.81 3.08
C LEU A 187 -2.04 3.19 3.10
N GLN A 188 -1.40 4.17 3.73
CA GLN A 188 -1.96 5.52 3.84
C GLN A 188 -0.83 6.56 3.90
N LYS A 189 -0.92 7.60 3.08
CA LYS A 189 -0.03 8.76 3.21
C LYS A 189 -0.48 9.63 4.38
N ALA A 190 0.46 10.05 5.21
CA ALA A 190 0.20 10.87 6.38
C ALA A 190 1.44 11.63 6.85
N SER A 191 1.22 12.71 7.60
CA SER A 191 2.26 13.38 8.38
C SER A 191 2.13 12.95 9.83
N ILE A 192 3.21 12.44 10.43
CA ILE A 192 3.21 11.95 11.83
C ILE A 192 3.22 13.12 12.80
N ILE A 193 3.99 14.16 12.48
CA ILE A 193 4.08 15.37 13.29
C ILE A 193 3.52 16.56 12.50
N PRO A 194 2.90 17.55 13.18
CA PRO A 194 2.53 18.81 12.54
C PRO A 194 3.77 19.50 11.95
N GLY A 195 3.71 19.90 10.68
CA GLY A 195 4.86 20.51 9.98
C GLY A 195 5.96 19.53 9.55
N GLY A 196 5.80 18.23 9.79
CA GLY A 196 6.73 17.19 9.36
C GLY A 196 6.62 16.84 7.87
N GLY A 197 7.60 16.08 7.38
CA GLY A 197 7.56 15.49 6.05
C GLY A 197 6.48 14.40 5.95
N GLU A 198 5.92 14.24 4.76
CA GLU A 198 4.94 13.20 4.48
C GLU A 198 5.59 11.82 4.37
N CYS A 199 4.93 10.82 4.94
CA CYS A 199 5.36 9.42 4.88
C CYS A 199 4.20 8.53 4.41
N ILE A 200 4.53 7.32 3.97
CA ILE A 200 3.52 6.27 3.72
C ILE A 200 3.52 5.35 4.93
N MET A 201 2.46 5.42 5.73
CA MET A 201 2.22 4.50 6.83
C MET A 201 1.58 3.21 6.32
N HIS A 202 1.95 2.11 6.95
CA HIS A 202 1.36 0.81 6.70
C HIS A 202 1.00 0.09 7.99
N GLY A 203 -0.09 -0.66 7.94
CA GLY A 203 -0.47 -1.64 8.93
C GLY A 203 -0.33 -3.05 8.39
N THR A 204 0.02 -3.99 9.27
CA THR A 204 0.11 -5.41 8.93
C THR A 204 -0.97 -6.22 9.60
N VAL A 205 -1.23 -7.42 9.08
CA VAL A 205 -2.24 -8.34 9.61
C VAL A 205 -1.90 -8.78 11.05
N MET A 206 -0.61 -8.93 11.38
CA MET A 206 -0.20 -9.28 12.75
C MET A 206 -0.18 -8.08 13.72
N GLY A 207 -0.70 -6.91 13.30
CA GLY A 207 -0.84 -5.73 14.15
C GLY A 207 0.41 -4.85 14.24
N SER A 208 1.45 -5.12 13.44
CA SER A 208 2.58 -4.20 13.37
C SER A 208 2.24 -3.00 12.50
N MET A 209 2.83 -1.85 12.82
CA MET A 209 2.73 -0.64 12.01
C MET A 209 4.14 -0.17 11.65
N GLY A 210 4.28 0.42 10.47
CA GLY A 210 5.54 1.00 10.02
C GLY A 210 5.30 2.17 9.08
N ALA A 211 6.39 2.86 8.73
CA ALA A 211 6.37 4.00 7.84
C ALA A 211 7.50 3.91 6.82
N LEU A 212 7.19 4.26 5.58
CA LEU A 212 8.15 4.44 4.49
C LEU A 212 8.37 5.94 4.32
N LEU A 213 9.62 6.37 4.51
CA LEU A 213 10.02 7.75 4.35
C LEU A 213 10.80 7.96 3.06
N PRO A 214 10.47 9.02 2.29
CA PRO A 214 11.37 9.50 1.25
C PRO A 214 12.57 10.21 1.90
N PHE A 215 13.77 9.93 1.39
CA PHE A 215 14.95 10.74 1.70
C PHE A 215 14.87 12.10 1.00
N THR A 216 15.34 13.15 1.66
CA THR A 216 15.36 14.52 1.13
C THR A 216 16.65 14.83 0.38
N SER A 217 17.78 14.31 0.86
CA SER A 217 19.09 14.47 0.22
C SER A 217 19.61 13.16 -0.34
N ARG A 218 20.36 13.26 -1.44
CA ARG A 218 21.13 12.13 -1.99
C ARG A 218 22.27 11.71 -1.05
N ASP A 219 22.84 12.66 -0.31
CA ASP A 219 23.86 12.38 0.70
C ASP A 219 23.30 11.47 1.82
N ASP A 220 22.02 11.67 2.19
CA ASP A 220 21.36 10.80 3.17
C ASP A 220 21.14 9.39 2.58
N VAL A 221 20.78 9.30 1.29
CA VAL A 221 20.63 8.00 0.60
C VAL A 221 21.95 7.24 0.60
N ASP A 222 23.04 7.90 0.21
CA ASP A 222 24.36 7.28 0.13
C ASP A 222 24.82 6.86 1.54
N TYR A 223 24.68 7.74 2.53
CA TYR A 223 24.99 7.46 3.93
C TYR A 223 24.22 6.25 4.49
N PHE A 224 22.89 6.20 4.34
CA PHE A 224 22.09 5.08 4.87
C PHE A 224 22.29 3.80 4.07
N SER A 225 22.68 3.89 2.80
CA SER A 225 23.05 2.73 1.98
C SER A 225 24.38 2.13 2.44
N ASP A 226 25.37 2.98 2.71
CA ASP A 226 26.67 2.55 3.24
C ASP A 226 26.50 1.95 4.64
N LEU A 227 25.71 2.58 5.51
CA LEU A 227 25.41 2.02 6.83
C LEU A 227 24.70 0.67 6.74
N ASP A 228 23.71 0.50 5.83
CA ASP A 228 23.06 -0.81 5.58
C ASP A 228 24.08 -1.86 5.15
N MET A 229 25.01 -1.49 4.26
CA MET A 229 26.05 -2.39 3.79
C MET A 229 26.94 -2.90 4.93
N HIS A 230 27.38 -2.02 5.83
CA HIS A 230 28.22 -2.40 6.97
C HIS A 230 27.45 -3.25 7.99
N LEU A 231 26.22 -2.85 8.35
CA LEU A 231 25.37 -3.61 9.27
C LEU A 231 25.08 -5.04 8.79
N ARG A 232 25.02 -5.27 7.47
CA ARG A 232 24.83 -6.61 6.88
C ARG A 232 26.03 -7.52 7.01
N GLN A 233 27.24 -6.96 7.08
CA GLN A 233 28.45 -7.76 7.25
C GLN A 233 28.47 -8.41 8.64
N ASP A 234 28.00 -7.68 9.66
CA ASP A 234 27.96 -8.14 11.04
C ASP A 234 26.69 -8.95 11.39
N HIS A 235 25.53 -8.66 10.75
CA HIS A 235 24.27 -9.39 10.97
C HIS A 235 23.59 -9.86 9.67
N ARG A 236 23.45 -11.18 9.52
CA ARG A 236 22.77 -11.83 8.37
C ARG A 236 21.24 -11.67 8.34
N VAL A 237 20.63 -11.04 9.34
CA VAL A 237 19.16 -11.00 9.49
C VAL A 237 18.58 -9.72 8.88
N TRP A 238 17.88 -9.92 7.77
CA TRP A 238 17.14 -8.91 7.00
C TRP A 238 16.05 -8.23 7.83
N LYS A 239 16.34 -7.06 8.42
CA LYS A 239 15.31 -6.10 8.87
C LYS A 239 15.85 -4.68 8.65
N ARG A 240 15.34 -3.97 7.65
CA ARG A 240 15.70 -2.57 7.33
C ARG A 240 15.15 -1.56 8.35
N SER A 241 15.44 -1.79 9.64
CA SER A 241 15.28 -0.79 10.70
C SER A 241 16.68 -0.39 11.16
N TYR A 242 17.29 0.50 10.37
CA TYR A 242 18.72 0.84 10.47
C TYR A 242 19.12 1.36 11.86
N GLY A 243 18.29 2.21 12.48
CA GLY A 243 18.62 2.81 13.78
C GLY A 243 18.51 1.86 14.97
N ILE A 244 17.54 0.94 14.93
CA ILE A 244 17.34 -0.03 16.03
C ILE A 244 18.45 -1.08 16.00
N GLN A 245 18.87 -1.51 14.80
CA GLN A 245 19.94 -2.51 14.67
C GLN A 245 21.29 -1.97 15.15
N PHE A 246 21.67 -0.74 14.78
CA PHE A 246 22.94 -0.14 15.23
C PHE A 246 23.02 -0.04 16.77
N LEU A 247 21.92 0.39 17.42
CA LEU A 247 21.85 0.50 18.88
C LEU A 247 21.95 -0.85 19.60
N THR A 248 21.54 -1.94 18.97
CA THR A 248 21.62 -3.29 19.55
C THR A 248 23.00 -3.93 19.41
N LEU A 249 23.93 -3.32 18.66
CA LEU A 249 25.29 -3.84 18.52
C LEU A 249 26.10 -3.63 19.81
N PRO A 250 27.04 -4.54 20.13
CA PRO A 250 28.06 -4.29 21.14
C PRO A 250 28.84 -3.00 20.85
N LEU A 251 29.29 -2.30 21.89
CA LEU A 251 29.97 -1.00 21.76
C LEU A 251 31.21 -1.06 20.85
N ASP A 252 31.94 -2.17 20.85
CA ASP A 252 33.11 -2.36 19.99
C ASP A 252 32.72 -2.43 18.50
N ALA A 253 31.62 -3.12 18.19
CA ALA A 253 31.08 -3.19 16.84
C ALA A 253 30.50 -1.83 16.39
N GLN A 254 29.86 -1.08 17.29
CA GLN A 254 29.41 0.29 16.97
C GLN A 254 30.59 1.21 16.63
N ARG A 255 31.70 1.11 17.37
CA ARG A 255 32.92 1.89 17.09
C ARG A 255 33.53 1.52 15.75
N LYS A 256 33.73 0.22 15.49
CA LYS A 256 34.25 -0.29 14.22
C LYS A 256 33.43 0.22 13.02
N ASN A 257 32.12 0.04 13.06
CA ASN A 257 31.22 0.50 11.99
C ASN A 257 31.20 2.02 11.85
N ALA A 258 31.41 2.77 12.93
CA ALA A 258 31.50 4.22 12.89
C ALA A 258 32.82 4.71 12.28
N ASP A 259 33.93 4.07 12.62
CA ASP A 259 35.25 4.37 12.07
C ASP A 259 35.28 4.11 10.56
N GLU A 260 34.65 3.03 10.08
CA GLU A 260 34.52 2.74 8.64
C GLU A 260 33.69 3.78 7.86
N LEU A 261 32.82 4.52 8.56
CA LEU A 261 32.03 5.62 8.00
C LEU A 261 32.71 7.00 8.20
N ASP A 262 33.94 7.05 8.72
CA ASP A 262 34.64 8.28 9.12
C ASP A 262 33.79 9.15 10.08
N ARG A 263 33.08 8.51 11.01
CA ARG A 263 32.17 9.17 11.97
C ARG A 263 32.34 8.60 13.38
N THR A 264 31.72 9.27 14.36
CA THR A 264 31.60 8.74 15.72
C THR A 264 30.22 8.12 15.92
N PRO A 265 30.07 7.10 16.81
CA PRO A 265 28.76 6.51 17.09
C PRO A 265 27.72 7.56 17.51
N GLY A 266 28.12 8.60 18.26
CA GLY A 266 27.23 9.70 18.63
C GLY A 266 26.72 10.52 17.44
N LYS A 267 27.53 10.72 16.39
CA LYS A 267 27.09 11.39 15.15
C LYS A 267 26.10 10.50 14.37
N ILE A 268 26.32 9.19 14.34
CA ILE A 268 25.41 8.23 13.70
C ILE A 268 24.05 8.24 14.41
N LEU A 269 24.04 8.20 15.74
CA LEU A 269 22.82 8.26 16.53
C LEU A 269 22.08 9.58 16.35
N LYS A 270 22.79 10.71 16.38
CA LYS A 270 22.20 12.02 16.11
C LYS A 270 21.57 12.09 14.72
N LYS A 271 22.21 11.49 13.72
CA LYS A 271 21.68 11.42 12.35
C LYS A 271 20.42 10.54 12.25
N HIS A 272 20.31 9.50 13.08
CA HIS A 272 19.09 8.70 13.20
C HIS A 272 17.95 9.46 13.90
N GLU A 273 18.26 10.30 14.89
CA GLU A 273 17.29 11.16 15.59
C GLU A 273 16.68 12.23 14.66
N GLU A 274 17.44 12.67 13.65
CA GLU A 274 16.93 13.60 12.62
C GLU A 274 15.82 12.98 11.75
N ILE A 275 15.68 11.65 11.73
CA ILE A 275 14.58 10.97 11.05
C ILE A 275 13.32 11.01 11.94
N PRO A 276 12.23 11.68 11.54
CA PRO A 276 11.11 12.05 12.42
C PRO A 276 10.26 10.92 13.07
N ILE A 277 10.65 9.64 12.98
CA ILE A 277 9.78 8.52 13.39
C ILE A 277 10.16 7.89 14.73
N LEU A 278 11.16 8.39 15.45
CA LEU A 278 11.55 7.77 16.72
C LEU A 278 11.83 8.82 17.79
N PRO A 279 10.85 9.15 18.65
CA PRO A 279 11.18 9.56 20.02
C PRO A 279 11.85 8.34 20.69
N LEU A 280 13.19 8.34 20.73
CA LEU A 280 13.98 7.29 21.39
C LEU A 280 13.58 7.06 22.86
N ASP A 281 13.02 8.07 23.52
CA ASP A 281 12.61 8.00 24.92
C ASP A 281 11.44 7.03 25.19
N GLU A 282 10.53 6.86 24.24
CA GLU A 282 9.42 5.92 24.39
C GLU A 282 9.86 4.48 24.07
N GLN A 283 10.86 4.33 23.21
CA GLN A 283 11.43 3.03 22.87
C GLN A 283 12.45 2.52 23.90
N ARG A 284 13.22 3.41 24.55
CA ARG A 284 14.06 3.04 25.71
C ARG A 284 13.22 2.42 26.82
N ARG A 285 12.07 3.02 27.15
CA ARG A 285 11.13 2.47 28.15
C ARG A 285 10.58 1.10 27.75
N ASN A 286 10.22 0.90 26.48
CA ASN A 286 9.68 -0.37 25.99
C ASN A 286 10.72 -1.49 25.82
N ALA A 287 11.96 -1.16 25.44
CA ALA A 287 13.06 -2.11 25.38
C ALA A 287 13.48 -2.58 26.78
N GLN A 288 13.57 -1.63 27.73
CA GLN A 288 13.93 -1.89 29.12
C GLN A 288 12.84 -2.69 29.86
N MET A 289 11.55 -2.45 29.56
CA MET A 289 10.41 -3.26 30.03
C MET A 289 10.44 -4.69 29.48
N ARG A 290 10.81 -4.89 28.20
CA ARG A 290 10.90 -6.24 27.62
C ARG A 290 12.05 -7.06 28.21
N GLU A 291 13.19 -6.45 28.54
CA GLU A 291 14.27 -7.14 29.24
C GLU A 291 13.90 -7.51 30.69
N THR A 292 13.21 -6.64 31.43
CA THR A 292 12.79 -6.93 32.81
C THR A 292 11.68 -7.98 32.88
N GLU A 293 10.72 -7.98 31.96
CA GLU A 293 9.68 -9.03 31.89
C GLU A 293 10.23 -10.39 31.41
N PHE A 294 11.24 -10.39 30.54
CA PHE A 294 11.87 -11.62 30.05
C PHE A 294 12.75 -12.27 31.12
N LEU A 295 13.53 -11.48 31.87
CA LEU A 295 14.34 -11.97 32.99
C LEU A 295 13.48 -12.38 34.21
N GLY A 296 12.38 -11.66 34.47
CA GLY A 296 11.46 -11.97 35.57
C GLY A 296 10.70 -13.30 35.39
N ARG A 297 10.44 -13.73 34.14
CA ARG A 297 9.77 -15.02 33.86
C ARG A 297 10.71 -16.23 33.90
N TYR A 298 12.01 -16.04 33.64
CA TYR A 298 12.99 -17.13 33.70
C TYR A 298 13.57 -17.39 35.10
N SER A 299 13.55 -16.40 36.00
CA SER A 299 14.00 -16.61 37.38
C SER A 299 12.99 -17.37 38.27
N LYS A 300 11.71 -17.44 37.91
CA LYS A 300 10.66 -18.13 38.69
C LYS A 300 10.43 -19.60 38.31
N LYS A 301 11.22 -20.16 37.37
CA LYS A 301 11.16 -21.58 36.98
C LYS A 301 12.41 -22.39 37.33
N LEU A 302 13.34 -21.81 38.08
CA LEU A 302 14.60 -22.46 38.50
C LEU A 302 14.85 -22.36 40.03
N LYS A 303 13.78 -22.37 40.83
CA LYS A 303 13.84 -22.68 42.26
C LYS A 303 12.76 -23.69 42.61
#